data_AF-V5H5U8-F1
#
_entry.id   AF-V5H5U8-F1
#
_cell.length_a   1.000
_cell.length_b   1.000
_cell.length_c   1.000
_cell.angle_alpha   90.00
_cell.angle_beta   90.00
_cell.angle_gamma   90.00
#
_symmetry.space_group_name_H-M   'P 1'
#
loop_
_entity.id
_entity.type
_entity.pdbx_description
1 polymer ?
#
loop_
_entity_poly.entity_id
_entity_poly.type
_entity_poly.pdbx_seq_one_letter_code
_entity_poly.pdbx_strand_id
1 'polypeptide(L)'
;MLHRDPQQRPSAAFAATVCQLLLWGPPRLLLPGNRRSARLLVRWLCHSLGRLVRGKANPLVGSLLARASLATVREALQYLHQAAAEYGGTALR
;
A
#
# COMPACT_ATOMS: atom_id res chain seq x y z
N MET A 1 -5.21 -9.63 9.53
CA MET A 1 -3.97 -10.18 10.13
C MET A 1 -4.23 -11.18 11.24
N LEU A 2 -5.26 -10.97 12.07
CA LEU A 2 -5.62 -11.85 13.19
C LEU A 2 -6.51 -13.04 12.77
N HIS A 3 -6.32 -13.60 11.57
CA HIS A 3 -7.15 -14.73 11.13
C HIS A 3 -6.84 -15.96 12.00
N ARG A 4 -7.88 -16.68 12.45
CA ARG A 4 -7.70 -17.86 13.31
C ARG A 4 -6.87 -18.94 12.61
N ASP A 5 -7.26 -19.23 11.37
CA ASP A 5 -6.50 -20.10 10.47
C ASP A 5 -5.22 -19.40 9.98
N PRO A 6 -4.01 -19.98 10.23
CA PRO A 6 -2.75 -19.43 9.76
C PRO A 6 -2.59 -19.43 8.23
N GLN A 7 -3.22 -20.35 7.51
CA GLN A 7 -3.13 -20.38 6.04
C GLN A 7 -3.90 -19.24 5.38
N GLN A 8 -4.90 -18.69 6.09
CA GLN A 8 -5.68 -17.54 5.65
C GLN A 8 -5.05 -16.21 6.11
N ARG A 9 -3.93 -16.24 6.84
CA ARG A 9 -3.22 -15.02 7.21
C ARG A 9 -2.44 -14.50 6.00
N PRO A 10 -2.50 -13.19 5.73
CA PRO A 10 -1.62 -12.59 4.75
C PRO A 10 -0.17 -12.81 5.15
N SER A 11 0.71 -12.99 4.16
CA SER A 11 2.14 -13.10 4.41
C SER A 11 2.69 -11.86 5.12
N ALA A 12 3.74 -12.03 5.93
CA ALA A 12 4.38 -10.92 6.63
C ALA A 12 4.85 -9.83 5.64
N ALA A 13 5.34 -10.23 4.47
CA ALA A 13 5.76 -9.33 3.42
C ALA A 13 4.58 -8.49 2.88
N PHE A 14 3.41 -9.10 2.67
CA PHE A 14 2.20 -8.41 2.24
C PHE A 14 1.70 -7.44 3.31
N ALA A 15 1.61 -7.92 4.55
CA ALA A 15 1.21 -7.12 5.71
C ALA A 15 2.07 -5.85 5.86
N ALA A 16 3.39 -5.99 5.76
CA ALA A 16 4.31 -4.86 5.80
C ALA A 16 4.09 -3.89 4.63
N THR A 17 3.77 -4.38 3.43
CA THR A 17 3.45 -3.54 2.27
C THR A 17 2.18 -2.73 2.51
N VAL A 18 1.13 -3.34 3.07
CA VAL A 18 -0.11 -2.65 3.46
C VAL A 18 0.19 -1.53 4.46
N CYS A 19 0.94 -1.81 5.52
CA CYS A 19 1.33 -0.80 6.51
C CYS A 19 2.16 0.33 5.89
N GLN A 20 3.10 0.01 5.01
CA GLN A 20 3.94 1.00 4.34
C GLN A 20 3.14 1.90 3.38
N LEU A 21 2.12 1.36 2.70
CA LEU A 21 1.19 2.14 1.89
C LEU A 21 0.33 3.09 2.75
N LEU A 22 -0.13 2.64 3.91
CA LEU A 22 -0.90 3.48 4.83
C LEU A 22 -0.07 4.64 5.41
N LEU A 23 1.20 4.38 5.75
CA LEU A 23 2.07 5.37 6.38
C LEU A 23 2.66 6.37 5.38
N TRP A 24 3.08 5.90 4.21
CA TRP A 24 3.90 6.69 3.28
C TRP A 24 3.27 6.86 1.90
N GLY A 25 2.19 6.14 1.62
CA GLY A 25 1.46 6.25 0.37
C GLY A 25 0.76 7.62 0.25
N PRO A 26 0.57 8.13 -0.98
CA PRO A 26 -0.27 9.29 -1.22
C PRO A 26 -1.69 9.04 -0.71
N PRO A 27 -2.31 9.95 0.06
CA PRO A 27 -3.69 9.77 0.56
C PRO A 27 -4.71 9.51 -0.56
N ARG A 28 -4.50 10.14 -1.73
CA ARG A 28 -5.33 9.94 -2.92
C ARG A 28 -5.28 8.54 -3.51
N LEU A 29 -4.26 7.73 -3.17
CA LEU A 29 -4.22 6.31 -3.53
C LEU A 29 -5.17 5.49 -2.68
N LEU A 30 -5.38 5.86 -1.42
CA LEU A 30 -6.23 5.12 -0.49
C LEU A 30 -7.74 5.30 -0.79
N LEU A 31 -8.10 6.30 -1.58
CA LEU A 31 -9.48 6.56 -1.97
C LEU A 31 -9.99 5.51 -2.98
N PRO A 32 -11.05 4.75 -2.65
CA PRO A 32 -11.64 3.78 -3.56
C PRO A 32 -12.24 4.48 -4.81
N GLY A 33 -12.23 3.79 -5.96
CA GLY A 33 -12.81 4.30 -7.21
C GLY A 33 -11.93 5.28 -8.01
N ASN A 34 -10.73 5.60 -7.52
CA ASN A 34 -9.81 6.47 -8.26
C ASN A 34 -9.23 5.75 -9.50
N ARG A 35 -9.79 6.00 -10.69
CA ARG A 35 -9.30 5.47 -11.99
C ARG A 35 -7.84 5.83 -12.27
N ARG A 36 -7.27 6.83 -11.59
CA ARG A 36 -5.87 7.26 -11.72
C ARG A 36 -4.94 6.62 -10.68
N SER A 37 -5.42 5.69 -9.86
CA SER A 37 -4.65 5.03 -8.79
C SER A 37 -3.37 4.38 -9.31
N ALA A 38 -3.41 3.66 -10.44
CA ALA A 38 -2.21 3.03 -11.02
C ALA A 38 -1.14 4.06 -11.44
N ARG A 39 -1.55 5.16 -12.09
CA ARG A 39 -0.62 6.22 -12.51
C ARG A 39 -0.03 6.96 -11.30
N LEU A 40 -0.85 7.24 -10.30
CA LEU A 40 -0.42 7.86 -9.05
C LEU A 40 0.56 6.95 -8.29
N LEU A 41 0.32 5.64 -8.31
CA LEU A 41 1.16 4.64 -7.66
C LEU A 41 2.55 4.62 -8.30
N VAL A 42 2.61 4.47 -9.63
CA VAL A 42 3.88 4.48 -10.38
C VAL A 42 4.62 5.80 -10.14
N ARG A 43 3.92 6.95 -10.23
CA ARG A 43 4.54 8.25 -9.98
C ARG A 43 5.12 8.37 -8.57
N TRP A 44 4.42 7.88 -7.56
CA TRP A 44 4.90 7.86 -6.18
C TRP A 44 6.08 6.92 -5.98
N LEU A 45 6.07 5.73 -6.59
CA LEU A 45 7.20 4.79 -6.55
C LEU A 45 8.45 5.42 -7.19
N CYS A 46 8.33 6.00 -8.39
CA CYS A 46 9.44 6.69 -9.05
C CYS A 46 9.95 7.89 -8.24
N HIS A 47 9.06 8.67 -7.64
CA HIS A 47 9.45 9.79 -6.77
C HIS A 47 10.20 9.30 -5.53
N SER A 48 9.71 8.23 -4.91
CA SER A 48 10.33 7.61 -3.72
C SER A 48 11.70 7.03 -4.04
N LEU A 49 11.85 6.38 -5.20
CA LEU A 49 13.13 5.88 -5.69
C LEU A 49 14.11 7.03 -5.94
N GLY A 50 13.66 8.12 -6.58
CA GLY A 50 14.49 9.31 -6.79
C GLY A 50 14.96 9.94 -5.48
N ARG A 51 14.13 9.92 -4.42
CA ARG A 51 14.53 10.34 -3.08
C ARG A 51 15.52 9.38 -2.43
N LEU A 52 15.38 8.08 -2.66
CA LEU A 52 16.26 7.04 -2.12
C LEU A 52 17.67 7.18 -2.70
N VAL A 53 17.79 7.31 -4.02
CA VAL A 53 19.07 7.51 -4.71
C VAL A 53 19.77 8.78 -4.25
N ARG A 54 19.02 9.83 -3.89
CA ARG A 54 19.55 11.09 -3.35
C ARG A 54 19.89 11.04 -1.86
N GLY A 55 19.73 9.90 -1.19
CA GLY A 55 19.96 9.76 0.26
C GLY A 55 18.95 10.52 1.14
N LYS A 56 17.77 10.86 0.60
CA LYS A 56 16.74 11.68 1.26
C LYS A 56 15.44 10.93 1.56
N ALA A 57 15.42 9.61 1.34
CA ALA A 57 14.25 8.79 1.61
C ALA A 57 14.31 8.19 3.02
N ASN A 58 13.13 7.90 3.57
CA ASN A 58 13.04 7.10 4.78
C ASN A 58 13.55 5.68 4.47
N PRO A 59 14.44 5.09 5.30
CA PRO A 59 14.98 3.74 5.08
C PRO A 59 13.89 2.69 4.95
N LEU A 60 12.75 2.84 5.63
CA LEU A 60 11.60 1.92 5.53
C LEU A 60 10.97 1.93 4.13
N VAL A 61 10.93 3.10 3.47
CA VAL A 61 10.48 3.20 2.06
C VAL A 61 11.52 2.56 1.14
N GLY A 62 12.81 2.69 1.45
CA GLY A 62 13.88 1.96 0.77
C GLY A 62 13.69 0.44 0.85
N SER A 63 13.42 -0.09 2.03
CA SER A 63 13.14 -1.53 2.22
C SER A 63 11.89 -2.00 1.47
N LEU A 64 10.85 -1.16 1.36
CA LEU A 64 9.69 -1.44 0.50
C LEU A 64 10.13 -1.57 -0.96
N LEU A 65 10.82 -0.55 -1.48
CA LEU A 65 11.24 -0.48 -2.89
C LEU A 65 12.18 -1.63 -3.27
N ALA A 66 13.02 -2.08 -2.34
CA ALA A 66 13.95 -3.19 -2.57
C ALA A 66 13.25 -4.56 -2.67
N ARG A 67 12.11 -4.76 -2.01
CA ARG A 67 11.45 -6.07 -1.88
C ARG A 67 10.09 -6.19 -2.56
N ALA A 68 9.42 -5.07 -2.82
CA ALA A 68 8.03 -5.08 -3.25
C ALA A 68 7.92 -5.16 -4.77
N SER A 69 7.27 -6.21 -5.27
CA SER A 69 6.85 -6.28 -6.66
C SER A 69 5.65 -5.36 -6.91
N LEU A 70 5.51 -4.85 -8.14
CA LEU A 70 4.35 -4.05 -8.51
C LEU A 70 3.03 -4.81 -8.30
N ALA A 71 3.02 -6.14 -8.50
CA ALA A 71 1.88 -7.00 -8.26
C ALA A 71 1.46 -6.97 -6.78
N THR A 72 2.40 -7.19 -5.86
CA THR A 72 2.14 -7.17 -4.41
C THR A 72 1.64 -5.80 -3.93
N VAL A 73 2.18 -4.71 -4.49
CA VAL A 73 1.73 -3.35 -4.13
C VAL A 73 0.32 -3.08 -4.64
N ARG A 74 -0.03 -3.59 -5.83
CA ARG A 74 -1.39 -3.50 -6.38
C ARG A 74 -2.39 -4.30 -5.56
N GLU A 75 -2.05 -5.53 -5.19
CA GLU A 75 -2.90 -6.38 -4.35
C GLU A 75 -3.12 -5.73 -2.97
N ALA A 76 -2.06 -5.18 -2.36
CA ALA A 76 -2.16 -4.47 -1.09
C ALA A 76 -3.08 -3.23 -1.21
N LEU A 77 -3.03 -2.52 -2.33
CA LEU A 77 -3.92 -1.38 -2.60
C LEU A 77 -5.37 -1.81 -2.78
N GLN A 78 -5.61 -2.92 -3.50
CA GLN A 78 -6.95 -3.50 -3.66
C GLN A 78 -7.54 -3.95 -2.32
N TYR A 79 -6.72 -4.61 -1.49
CA TYR A 79 -7.10 -4.98 -0.13
C TYR A 79 -7.54 -3.77 0.70
N LEU A 80 -6.80 -2.66 0.62
CA LEU A 80 -7.15 -1.41 1.30
C LEU A 80 -8.45 -0.79 0.76
N HIS A 81 -8.67 -0.81 -0.56
CA HIS A 81 -9.92 -0.32 -1.15
C HIS A 81 -11.12 -1.15 -0.76
N GLN A 82 -10.97 -2.47 -0.71
CA GLN A 82 -12.03 -3.38 -0.28
C GLN A 82 -12.36 -3.16 1.20
N ALA A 83 -11.35 -3.08 2.06
CA ALA A 83 -11.55 -2.75 3.47
C ALA A 83 -12.21 -1.38 3.63
N ALA A 84 -11.78 -0.35 2.88
CA ALA A 84 -12.41 0.96 2.92
C ALA A 84 -13.87 0.94 2.46
N ALA A 85 -14.24 0.09 1.50
CA ALA A 85 -15.62 -0.08 1.07
C ALA A 85 -16.48 -0.80 2.12
N GLU A 86 -15.94 -1.83 2.76
CA GLU A 86 -16.62 -2.62 3.81
C GLU A 86 -16.88 -1.79 5.08
N TYR A 87 -15.91 -0.96 5.51
CA TYR A 87 -16.00 -0.17 6.75
C TYR A 87 -16.42 1.30 6.54
N GLY A 88 -16.25 1.84 5.33
CA GLY A 88 -16.68 3.21 4.99
C GLY A 88 -18.19 3.37 4.89
N GLY A 89 -18.92 2.29 4.61
CA GLY A 89 -20.40 2.27 4.61
C GLY A 89 -21.02 2.23 6.01
N THR A 90 -20.26 1.85 7.04
CA THR A 90 -20.74 1.74 8.43
C THR A 90 -20.42 2.96 9.28
N ALA A 91 -19.51 3.84 8.85
CA ALA A 91 -19.13 5.05 9.59
C ALA A 91 -20.02 6.29 9.31
N LEU A 92 -21.04 6.16 8.44
CA LEU A 92 -21.97 7.24 8.05
C LEU A 92 -23.45 6.88 8.28
N ARG A 93 -23.75 5.97 9.21
CA ARG A 93 -25.11 5.71 9.69
C ARG A 93 -25.20 5.91 11.20
#